data_AF-A0A920QNP3-F1
#
_entry.id   AF-A0A920QNP3-F1
#
_cell.length_a   1.000
_cell.length_b   1.000
_cell.length_c   1.000
_cell.angle_alpha   90.00
_cell.angle_beta   90.00
_cell.angle_gamma   90.00
#
_symmetry.space_group_name_H-M   'P 1'
#
loop_
_entity.id
_entity.type
_entity.pdbx_description
1 polymer ?
#
loop_
_entity_poly.entity_id
_entity_poly.type
_entity_poly.pdbx_seq_one_letter_code
_entity_poly.pdbx_strand_id
1 'polypeptide(L)' 'MFLRGSGEGWITAEYSMLPGSTNTRTNRNNINSGRTKEIQRLIGRSIRSAIDLAQIGEKH' A
#
# COMPACT_ATOMS: atom_id res chain seq x y z
N MET A 1 5.05 -12.02 11.03
CA MET A 1 4.81 -11.03 9.97
C MET A 1 5.82 -11.31 8.86
N PHE A 2 5.31 -11.52 7.65
CA PHE A 2 5.95 -11.57 6.32
C PHE A 2 7.26 -12.36 6.12
N LEU A 3 7.15 -13.45 5.33
CA LEU A 3 8.18 -14.09 4.48
C LEU A 3 9.62 -14.18 5.00
N ARG A 4 9.79 -14.25 6.33
CA ARG A 4 11.09 -14.30 6.99
C ARG A 4 11.83 -15.58 6.60
N GLY A 5 12.98 -15.44 5.93
CA GLY A 5 13.79 -16.56 5.44
C GLY A 5 13.40 -17.09 4.05
N SER A 6 12.53 -16.40 3.31
CA SER A 6 12.25 -16.74 1.90
C SER A 6 13.27 -16.13 0.94
N GLY A 7 14.05 -15.13 1.36
CA GLY A 7 14.96 -14.39 0.50
C GLY A 7 14.25 -13.41 -0.45
N GLU A 8 12.92 -13.40 -0.50
CA GLU A 8 12.14 -12.48 -1.34
C GLU A 8 11.85 -11.16 -0.62
N GLY A 9 11.89 -10.07 -1.39
CA GLY A 9 11.50 -8.75 -0.93
C GLY A 9 10.00 -8.58 -0.81
N TRP A 10 9.58 -7.53 -0.08
CA TRP A 10 8.17 -7.23 0.10
C TRP A 10 7.88 -5.75 -0.13
N ILE A 11 6.79 -5.47 -0.84
CA ILE A 11 6.29 -4.11 -1.07
C ILE A 11 4.98 -3.87 -0.33
N THR A 12 4.96 -2.81 0.46
CA THR A 12 3.75 -2.20 1.04
C THR A 12 3.39 -0.94 0.27
N ALA A 13 2.11 -0.56 0.29
CA ALA A 13 1.62 0.66 -0.34
C ALA A 13 0.63 1.35 0.59
N GLU A 14 0.77 2.67 0.71
CA GLU A 14 -0.13 3.52 1.47
C GLU A 14 -0.77 4.54 0.54
N TYR A 15 -2.06 4.81 0.78
CA TYR A 15 -2.87 5.77 0.05
C TYR A 15 -3.57 6.67 1.05
N SER A 16 -3.53 7.97 0.79
CA SER A 16 -4.22 8.99 1.57
C SER A 16 -4.66 10.14 0.65
N MET A 17 -5.73 10.83 1.03
CA MET A 17 -6.22 12.03 0.33
C MET A 17 -6.07 13.23 1.26
N LEU A 18 -5.58 14.34 0.71
CA LEU A 18 -5.55 15.60 1.44
C LEU A 18 -6.99 16.05 1.74
N PRO A 19 -7.30 16.61 2.93
CA PRO A 19 -8.63 17.11 3.26
C PRO A 19 -9.26 18.06 2.22
N GLY A 20 -8.46 18.76 1.43
CA GLY A 20 -8.90 19.69 0.39
C GLY A 20 -8.91 19.14 -1.05
N SER A 21 -8.67 17.84 -1.27
CA SER A 21 -8.64 17.27 -2.62
C SER A 21 -10.04 16.92 -3.17
N THR A 22 -11.09 17.17 -2.41
CA THR A 22 -12.49 16.91 -2.76
C THR A 22 -13.29 18.21 -2.72
N ASN A 23 -14.38 18.27 -3.50
CA ASN A 23 -15.25 19.45 -3.59
C ASN A 23 -15.85 19.88 -2.23
N THR A 24 -15.93 18.93 -1.28
CA THR A 24 -16.30 19.16 0.13
C THR A 24 -15.16 18.68 1.03
N ARG A 25 -14.63 19.57 1.88
CA ARG A 25 -13.48 19.25 2.75
C ARG A 25 -13.72 17.97 3.55
N THR A 26 -12.83 17.00 3.39
CA THR A 26 -12.94 15.68 4.01
C THR A 26 -12.12 15.64 5.31
N ASN A 27 -12.66 15.01 6.37
CA ASN A 27 -11.95 14.90 7.65
C ASN A 27 -10.69 14.04 7.51
N ARG A 28 -9.57 14.47 8.10
CA ARG A 28 -8.25 13.81 8.06
C ARG A 28 -8.28 12.37 8.60
N ASN A 29 -9.25 12.03 9.46
CA ASN A 29 -9.41 10.69 10.04
C ASN A 29 -9.99 9.64 9.07
N ASN A 30 -10.36 10.02 7.82
CA ASN A 30 -10.87 9.07 6.82
C ASN A 30 -9.81 8.13 6.23
N ILE A 31 -8.55 8.22 6.69
CA ILE A 31 -7.48 7.26 6.38
C ILE A 31 -7.90 5.82 6.71
N ASN A 32 -8.73 5.64 7.73
CA ASN A 32 -9.21 4.30 8.15
C ASN A 32 -10.47 3.82 7.44
N SER A 33 -11.00 4.57 6.46
CA SER A 33 -12.19 4.17 5.70
C SER A 33 -11.97 2.88 4.89
N GLY A 34 -13.02 2.09 4.68
CA GLY A 34 -12.97 0.85 3.89
C GLY A 34 -12.38 1.07 2.49
N ARG A 35 -12.83 2.14 1.81
CA ARG A 35 -12.32 2.56 0.50
C ARG A 35 -10.82 2.84 0.51
N THR A 36 -10.30 3.54 1.52
CA THR A 36 -8.85 3.82 1.62
C THR A 36 -8.06 2.51 1.71
N LYS A 37 -8.52 1.57 2.55
CA LYS A 37 -7.86 0.27 2.72
C LYS A 37 -7.96 -0.59 1.45
N GLU A 38 -9.05 -0.51 0.71
CA GLU A 38 -9.20 -1.19 -0.59
C GLU A 38 -8.23 -0.63 -1.63
N ILE A 39 -8.12 0.69 -1.76
CA ILE A 39 -7.18 1.33 -2.68
C ILE A 39 -5.73 0.98 -2.31
N GLN A 40 -5.39 1.01 -1.01
CA GLN A 40 -4.07 0.57 -0.53
C GLN A 40 -3.75 -0.88 -0.92
N ARG A 41 -4.71 -1.79 -0.73
CA ARG A 41 -4.56 -3.20 -1.13
C ARG A 41 -4.44 -3.36 -2.63
N LEU A 42 -5.23 -2.61 -3.41
CA LEU A 42 -5.20 -2.64 -4.87
C LEU A 42 -3.82 -2.18 -5.38
N ILE A 43 -3.34 -1.01 -4.97
CA ILE A 43 -2.03 -0.48 -5.37
C ILE A 43 -0.93 -1.47 -5.01
N GLY A 44 -0.93 -1.98 -3.77
CA GLY A 44 0.07 -2.96 -3.35
C GLY A 44 0.03 -4.25 -4.17
N ARG A 45 -1.16 -4.76 -4.54
CA ARG A 45 -1.29 -5.96 -5.37
C ARG A 45 -0.83 -5.72 -6.80
N SER A 46 -1.24 -4.61 -7.42
CA SER A 46 -0.87 -4.28 -8.80
C SER A 46 0.64 -4.07 -8.96
N ILE A 47 1.29 -3.42 -7.99
CA ILE A 47 2.73 -3.24 -8.02
C ILE A 47 3.45 -4.58 -7.85
N ARG A 48 3.05 -5.41 -6.87
CA ARG A 48 3.66 -6.74 -6.66
C ARG A 48 3.52 -7.67 -7.85
N SER A 49 2.47 -7.55 -8.66
CA SER A 49 2.33 -8.36 -9.89
C SER A 49 3.22 -7.90 -11.04
N ALA A 50 3.70 -6.64 -11.01
CA ALA A 50 4.47 -6.06 -12.10
C ALA A 50 5.99 -6.10 -11.87
N ILE A 51 6.43 -6.55 -10.70
CA ILE A 51 7.84 -6.54 -10.28
C ILE A 51 8.28 -7.94 -9.85
N ASP A 52 9.58 -8.20 -10.01
CA ASP A 52 10.21 -9.39 -9.47
C ASP A 52 10.62 -9.15 -8.01
N LEU A 53 9.89 -9.77 -7.08
CA LEU A 53 10.15 -9.65 -5.64
C LEU A 53 11.44 -10.35 -5.21
N ALA A 54 11.90 -11.37 -5.94
CA ALA A 54 13.14 -12.06 -5.62
C ALA A 54 14.36 -11.16 -5.87
N GLN A 55 14.31 -10.30 -6.90
CA GLN A 55 15.37 -9.33 -7.18
C GLN A 55 15.44 -8.17 -6.17
N ILE A 56 14.35 -7.90 -5.44
CA ILE A 56 14.34 -6.88 -4.39
C ILE A 56 15.11 -7.35 -3.15
N GLY A 57 15.11 -8.66 -2.89
CA GLY A 57 15.75 -9.27 -1.73
C GLY A 57 15.02 -8.99 -0.41
N GLU A 58 15.22 -9.88 0.55
CA GLU A 58 14.67 -9.71 1.90
C GLU A 58 15.30 -8.49 2.59
N LYS A 59 14.46 -7.56 3.07
CA LYS A 59 14.94 -6.41 3.85
C LYS A 59 15.33 -6.87 5.26
N HIS A 60 16.62 -6.76 5.56
CA HIS A 60 17.19 -6.93 6.91
C HIS A 60 16.94 -5.73 7.82
#